data_AF-A0AAU8LU26-F1
#
_entry.id   AF-A0AAU8LU26-F1
#
_cell.length_a   1.000
_cell.length_b   1.000
_cell.length_c   1.000
_cell.angle_alpha   90.00
_cell.angle_beta   90.00
_cell.angle_gamma   90.00
#
_symmetry.space_group_name_H-M   'P 1'
#
loop_
_entity.id
_entity.type
_entity.pdbx_description
1 polymer ?
#
loop_
_entity_poly.entity_id
_entity_poly.type
_entity_poly.pdbx_seq_one_letter_code
_entity_poly.pdbx_strand_id
1 'polypeptide(L)'
;MLSQLKLNKTTVVTIDWDMTPDLAFCTFSAKGLREELINTTERSCYFFIDNWGDEPKLCLMERGVRYVHILAEITAPKEIVHACLIRQGTKPSTRGNSPIDDTLKEWLLAEVVEREDSPYLLLTIAPQPEAEDMGEPLPSAESSSFTGEKIILPSEPRAVTEEQVESLIRDGNFYDVRLNPQGNFANALTDSGDELTVLDQGTGLLWQRAGIDLCSIRTMKTRIEELNSAGFAGFHDWRMPSPEEAMSLMEPTANAKGMHLHPCFSKEQPFIFTNARRTPTGYWFVDYAQGRIYWSSGTVPGGFCRLCRAQ
;
A
#
# COMPACT_ATOMS: atom_id res chain seq x y z
N MET A 1 26.07 2.69 -14.69
CA MET A 1 26.71 3.64 -13.73
C MET A 1 25.58 4.40 -13.09
N LEU A 2 25.35 4.24 -11.80
CA LEU A 2 24.20 4.87 -11.11
C LEU A 2 24.53 6.35 -10.88
N SER A 3 23.72 7.25 -11.44
CA SER A 3 23.86 8.69 -11.22
C SER A 3 22.87 9.14 -10.16
N GLN A 4 23.27 10.07 -9.30
CA GLN A 4 22.38 10.68 -8.31
C GLN A 4 21.92 12.05 -8.80
N LEU A 5 20.61 12.31 -8.71
CA LEU A 5 20.00 13.59 -8.99
C LEU A 5 19.44 14.18 -7.70
N LYS A 6 19.86 15.41 -7.38
CA LYS A 6 19.33 16.17 -6.26
C LYS A 6 18.09 16.93 -6.71
N LEU A 7 16.93 16.55 -6.17
CA LEU A 7 15.66 17.23 -6.50
C LEU A 7 15.47 18.47 -5.64
N ASN A 8 15.86 18.41 -4.37
CA ASN A 8 15.83 19.54 -3.45
C ASN A 8 16.89 19.35 -2.35
N LYS A 9 16.90 20.21 -1.32
CA LYS A 9 17.87 20.13 -0.22
C LYS A 9 17.87 18.80 0.56
N THR A 10 16.73 18.11 0.59
CA THR A 10 16.50 16.90 1.40
C THR A 10 16.28 15.63 0.58
N THR A 11 16.06 15.75 -0.72
CA THR A 11 15.67 14.63 -1.59
C THR A 11 16.71 14.42 -2.69
N VAL A 12 17.34 13.26 -2.67
CA VAL A 12 18.27 12.77 -3.70
C VAL A 12 17.73 11.44 -4.21
N VAL A 13 17.66 11.29 -5.53
CA VAL A 13 17.20 10.06 -6.19
C VAL A 13 18.30 9.45 -7.03
N THR A 14 18.30 8.13 -7.14
CA THR A 14 19.22 7.40 -8.03
C THR A 14 18.53 7.15 -9.36
N ILE A 15 19.18 7.55 -10.45
CA ILE A 15 18.67 7.39 -11.81
C ILE A 15 19.08 6.03 -12.37
N ASP A 16 18.09 5.27 -12.79
CA ASP A 16 18.20 4.07 -13.60
C ASP A 16 18.14 4.45 -15.08
N TRP A 17 19.30 4.47 -15.73
CA TRP A 17 19.45 4.86 -17.13
C TRP A 17 19.05 3.78 -18.13
N ASP A 18 18.92 2.53 -17.68
CA ASP A 18 18.58 1.40 -18.53
C ASP A 18 17.06 1.12 -18.50
N MET A 19 16.35 1.73 -17.53
CA MET A 19 14.90 1.65 -17.40
C MET A 19 14.18 2.45 -18.50
N THR A 20 13.23 1.79 -19.15
CA THR A 20 12.33 2.37 -20.16
C THR A 20 10.88 2.27 -19.72
N PRO A 21 9.93 3.03 -20.31
CA PRO A 21 8.51 2.90 -20.00
C PRO A 21 7.97 1.46 -20.14
N ASP A 22 8.40 0.74 -21.19
CA ASP A 22 8.00 -0.65 -21.43
C ASP A 22 8.62 -1.60 -20.39
N LEU A 23 9.90 -1.42 -20.06
CA LEU A 23 10.55 -2.22 -19.03
C LEU A 23 9.92 -1.96 -17.66
N ALA A 24 9.64 -0.70 -17.33
CA ALA A 24 8.95 -0.32 -16.10
C ALA A 24 7.53 -0.91 -16.04
N PHE A 25 6.81 -0.95 -17.16
CA PHE A 25 5.52 -1.63 -17.25
C PHE A 25 5.69 -3.14 -16.99
N CYS A 26 6.64 -3.80 -17.62
CA CYS A 26 6.89 -5.23 -17.41
C CYS A 26 7.34 -5.56 -15.98
N THR A 27 8.25 -4.75 -15.41
CA THR A 27 8.88 -4.95 -14.10
C THR A 27 7.96 -4.62 -12.93
N PHE A 28 6.99 -3.71 -13.10
CA PHE A 28 6.13 -3.26 -12.00
C PHE A 28 4.63 -3.48 -12.26
N SER A 29 4.22 -4.11 -13.36
CA SER A 29 2.83 -4.51 -13.57
C SER A 29 2.55 -5.90 -13.01
N ALA A 30 1.41 -6.04 -12.32
CA ALA A 30 0.96 -7.27 -11.66
C ALA A 30 0.77 -8.48 -12.60
N LYS A 31 0.83 -8.29 -13.93
CA LYS A 31 0.66 -9.38 -14.91
C LYS A 31 1.94 -10.18 -15.16
N GLY A 32 3.12 -9.68 -14.79
CA GLY A 32 4.41 -10.24 -15.21
C GLY A 32 5.30 -10.88 -14.14
N LEU A 33 5.10 -10.56 -12.84
CA LEU A 33 5.98 -11.06 -11.78
C LEU A 33 5.42 -12.30 -11.10
N ARG A 34 6.30 -13.28 -10.85
CA ARG A 34 6.05 -14.34 -9.89
C ARG A 34 5.90 -13.68 -8.51
N GLU A 35 4.88 -14.12 -7.76
CA GLU A 35 4.50 -13.56 -6.44
C GLU A 35 5.65 -13.47 -5.43
N GLU A 36 6.70 -14.27 -5.60
CA GLU A 36 7.89 -14.34 -4.74
C GLU A 36 8.88 -13.17 -4.94
N LEU A 37 8.72 -12.35 -5.98
CA LEU A 37 9.65 -11.27 -6.35
C LEU A 37 9.06 -9.85 -6.19
N ILE A 38 7.87 -9.73 -5.61
CA ILE A 38 7.20 -8.44 -5.44
C ILE A 38 7.81 -7.70 -4.23
N ASN A 39 8.90 -6.97 -4.46
CA ASN A 39 9.37 -5.96 -3.51
C ASN A 39 8.52 -4.69 -3.70
N THR A 40 7.64 -4.40 -2.73
CA THR A 40 6.73 -3.24 -2.81
C THR A 40 7.35 -1.93 -2.34
N THR A 41 8.54 -2.01 -1.75
CA THR A 41 9.33 -0.85 -1.31
C THR A 41 10.38 -0.42 -2.35
N GLU A 42 10.69 -1.28 -3.32
CA GLU A 42 11.65 -0.96 -4.38
C GLU A 42 11.11 0.13 -5.30
N ARG A 43 11.95 1.13 -5.54
CA ARG A 43 11.65 2.27 -6.40
C ARG A 43 12.82 2.48 -7.35
N SER A 44 12.49 2.69 -8.62
CA SER A 44 13.43 3.07 -9.68
C SER A 44 13.01 4.42 -10.24
N CYS A 45 13.96 5.34 -10.35
CA CYS A 45 13.73 6.62 -11.00
C CYS A 45 14.33 6.61 -12.40
N TYR A 46 13.59 7.02 -13.43
CA TYR A 46 14.08 7.03 -14.80
C TYR A 46 13.46 8.15 -15.63
N PHE A 47 14.17 8.57 -16.67
CA PHE A 47 13.70 9.61 -17.59
C PHE A 47 12.94 9.00 -18.76
N PHE A 48 11.89 9.66 -19.20
CA PHE A 48 11.11 9.27 -20.37
C PHE A 48 10.46 10.46 -21.04
N ILE A 49 10.03 10.29 -22.29
CA ILE A 49 9.26 11.28 -23.03
C ILE A 49 7.77 10.89 -22.93
N ASP A 50 6.97 11.75 -22.32
CA ASP A 50 5.50 11.69 -22.34
C ASP A 50 4.99 12.46 -23.55
N ASN A 51 4.36 11.75 -24.49
CA ASN A 51 3.75 12.35 -25.67
C ASN A 51 2.23 12.14 -25.75
N TRP A 52 1.54 12.11 -24.60
CA TRP A 52 0.07 12.02 -24.57
C TRP A 52 -0.64 13.37 -24.74
N GLY A 53 0.07 14.48 -24.44
CA GLY A 53 -0.43 15.85 -24.52
C GLY A 53 -0.33 16.48 -25.92
N ASP A 54 -0.38 17.81 -25.96
CA ASP A 54 -0.27 18.59 -27.20
C ASP A 54 1.17 18.63 -27.74
N GLU A 55 2.16 18.55 -26.85
CA GLU A 55 3.59 18.50 -27.19
C GLU A 55 4.31 17.45 -26.34
N PRO A 56 5.39 16.82 -26.87
CA PRO A 56 6.20 15.87 -26.11
C PRO A 56 6.91 16.55 -24.94
N LYS A 57 6.81 15.94 -23.76
CA LYS A 57 7.42 16.41 -22.51
C LYS A 57 8.46 15.43 -22.03
N LEU A 58 9.62 15.93 -21.59
CA LEU A 58 10.62 15.11 -20.92
C LEU A 58 10.31 15.09 -19.42
N CYS A 59 10.21 13.90 -18.85
CA CYS A 59 9.74 13.69 -17.48
C CYS A 59 10.69 12.76 -16.72
N LEU A 60 10.80 12.98 -15.41
CA LEU A 60 11.42 12.06 -14.46
C LEU A 60 10.32 11.28 -13.74
N MET A 61 10.30 9.97 -13.90
CA MET A 61 9.35 9.05 -13.27
C MET A 61 10.00 8.38 -12.06
N GLU A 62 9.27 8.27 -10.94
CA GLU A 62 9.48 7.29 -9.87
C GLU A 62 8.49 6.15 -10.09
N ARG A 63 9.01 4.94 -10.31
CA ARG A 63 8.21 3.73 -10.47
C ARG A 63 8.62 2.68 -9.44
N GLY A 64 7.62 2.12 -8.78
CA GLY A 64 7.71 0.92 -7.96
C GLY A 64 6.35 0.21 -8.00
N VAL A 65 6.19 -0.99 -7.46
CA VAL A 65 4.91 -1.74 -7.58
C VAL A 65 3.67 -0.88 -7.22
N ARG A 66 3.78 -0.04 -6.18
CA ARG A 66 2.74 0.88 -5.70
C ARG A 66 2.96 2.35 -6.07
N TYR A 67 4.08 2.67 -6.71
CA TYR A 67 4.50 4.05 -6.97
C TYR A 67 4.47 4.32 -8.47
N VAL A 68 3.73 5.36 -8.87
CA VAL A 68 3.70 5.89 -10.24
C VAL A 68 3.64 7.41 -10.13
N HIS A 69 4.80 8.04 -10.00
CA HIS A 69 4.88 9.48 -9.80
C HIS A 69 5.79 10.14 -10.83
N ILE A 70 5.32 11.18 -11.49
CA ILE A 70 6.19 12.07 -12.26
C ILE A 70 6.82 13.04 -11.24
N LEU A 71 8.08 12.81 -10.88
CA LEU A 71 8.88 13.59 -9.93
C LEU A 71 9.17 15.00 -10.42
N ALA A 72 9.48 15.12 -11.71
CA ALA A 72 9.80 16.39 -12.34
C ALA A 72 9.47 16.39 -13.83
N GLU A 73 9.16 17.57 -14.36
CA GLU A 73 9.19 17.88 -15.79
C GLU A 73 10.53 18.54 -16.11
N ILE A 74 11.17 18.14 -17.20
CA ILE A 74 12.45 18.68 -17.65
C ILE A 74 12.19 19.57 -18.88
N THR A 75 12.44 20.87 -18.76
CA THR A 75 12.21 21.84 -19.85
C THR A 75 13.35 21.82 -20.86
N ALA A 76 13.62 20.66 -21.45
CA ALA A 76 14.62 20.51 -22.49
C ALA A 76 14.23 21.29 -23.76
N PRO A 77 15.22 21.76 -24.55
CA PRO A 77 14.95 22.35 -25.87
C PRO A 77 14.09 21.42 -26.74
N LYS A 78 13.05 21.93 -27.40
CA LYS A 78 12.11 21.10 -28.18
C LYS A 78 12.83 20.31 -29.28
N GLU A 79 13.89 20.88 -29.83
CA GLU A 79 14.70 20.30 -30.89
C GLU A 79 15.36 19.00 -30.44
N ILE A 80 15.85 18.92 -29.20
CA ILE A 80 16.54 17.71 -28.71
C ILE A 80 15.54 16.58 -28.44
N VAL A 81 14.36 16.92 -27.90
CA VAL A 81 13.28 15.94 -27.61
C VAL A 81 12.70 15.41 -28.92
N HIS A 82 12.42 16.27 -29.89
CA HIS A 82 11.92 15.86 -31.20
C HIS A 82 12.94 15.01 -31.96
N ALA A 83 14.23 15.38 -31.92
CA ALA A 83 15.29 14.61 -32.56
C ALA A 83 15.41 13.20 -31.95
N CYS A 84 15.25 13.07 -30.63
CA CYS A 84 15.20 11.80 -29.92
C CYS A 84 14.07 10.90 -30.45
N LEU A 85 12.85 11.43 -30.55
CA LEU A 85 11.71 10.67 -31.09
C LEU A 85 11.95 10.23 -32.54
N ILE A 86 12.44 11.13 -33.39
CA ILE A 86 12.69 10.85 -34.81
C ILE A 86 13.76 9.76 -34.98
N ARG A 87 14.86 9.81 -34.21
CA ARG A 87 15.91 8.77 -34.24
C ARG A 87 15.40 7.39 -33.85
N GLN A 88 14.39 7.34 -32.99
CA GLN A 88 13.72 6.11 -32.58
C GLN A 88 12.59 5.68 -33.53
N GLY A 89 12.42 6.36 -34.68
CA GLY A 89 11.37 6.06 -35.65
C GLY A 89 9.98 6.51 -35.25
N THR A 90 9.86 7.32 -34.19
CA THR A 90 8.59 7.83 -33.67
C THR A 90 8.35 9.24 -34.20
N LYS A 91 7.19 9.47 -34.82
CA LYS A 91 6.80 10.84 -35.20
C LYS A 91 6.42 11.62 -33.94
N PRO A 92 6.76 12.91 -33.83
CA PRO A 92 6.30 13.74 -32.71
C PRO A 92 4.77 13.80 -32.54
N SER A 93 4.00 13.49 -33.59
CA SER A 93 2.54 13.39 -33.54
C SER A 93 2.02 12.05 -32.99
N THR A 94 2.88 11.05 -32.78
CA THR A 94 2.49 9.72 -32.30
C THR A 94 2.32 9.73 -30.79
N ARG A 95 1.09 9.51 -30.31
CA ARG A 95 0.82 9.48 -28.87
C ARG A 95 1.42 8.24 -28.22
N GLY A 96 2.03 8.43 -27.05
CA GLY A 96 2.62 7.35 -26.27
C GLY A 96 3.77 7.83 -25.40
N ASN A 97 4.33 6.89 -24.62
CA ASN A 97 5.55 7.11 -23.88
C ASN A 97 6.72 6.57 -24.70
N SER A 98 7.84 7.28 -24.71
CA SER A 98 9.06 6.85 -25.40
C SER A 98 10.27 6.90 -24.46
N PRO A 99 11.24 5.98 -24.58
CA PRO A 99 12.48 6.07 -23.83
C PRO A 99 13.33 7.25 -24.33
N ILE A 100 14.33 7.63 -23.54
CA ILE A 100 15.38 8.55 -23.98
C ILE A 100 16.44 7.79 -24.77
N ASP A 101 17.22 8.50 -25.60
CA ASP A 101 18.41 7.96 -26.27
C ASP A 101 19.70 8.49 -25.65
N ASP A 102 20.85 7.97 -26.11
CA ASP A 102 22.16 8.33 -25.57
C ASP A 102 22.46 9.84 -25.71
N THR A 103 22.02 10.47 -26.80
CA THR A 103 22.20 11.92 -27.00
C THR A 103 21.41 12.73 -25.98
N LEU A 104 20.15 12.35 -25.71
CA LEU A 104 19.34 13.03 -24.71
C LEU A 104 19.84 12.74 -23.28
N LYS A 105 20.37 11.54 -23.04
CA LYS A 105 21.04 11.16 -21.79
C LYS A 105 22.28 12.01 -21.50
N GLU A 106 23.15 12.22 -22.50
CA GLU A 106 24.33 13.08 -22.35
C GLU A 106 23.94 14.52 -22.00
N TRP A 107 22.90 15.04 -22.66
CA TRP A 107 22.37 16.37 -22.34
C TRP A 107 21.79 16.43 -20.92
N LEU A 108 21.00 15.43 -20.51
CA LEU A 108 20.45 15.33 -19.15
C LEU A 108 21.56 15.28 -18.09
N LEU A 109 22.64 14.53 -18.35
CA LEU A 109 23.79 14.49 -17.45
C LEU A 109 24.39 15.88 -17.27
N ALA A 110 24.75 16.55 -18.37
CA ALA A 110 25.45 17.83 -18.33
C ALA A 110 24.61 19.01 -17.81
N GLU A 111 23.31 19.04 -18.13
CA GLU A 111 22.45 20.20 -17.88
C GLU A 111 21.50 20.01 -16.69
N VAL A 112 21.23 18.77 -16.27
CA VAL A 112 20.26 18.46 -15.20
C VAL A 112 20.91 17.74 -14.02
N VAL A 113 21.67 16.68 -14.25
CA VAL A 113 22.15 15.78 -13.18
C VAL A 113 23.44 16.28 -12.53
N GLU A 114 24.40 16.74 -13.31
CA GLU A 114 25.72 17.17 -12.81
C GLU A 114 25.73 18.61 -12.29
N ARG A 115 24.67 19.37 -12.53
CA ARG A 115 24.51 20.74 -12.03
C ARG A 115 23.92 20.74 -10.64
N GLU A 116 24.44 21.61 -9.77
CA GLU A 116 23.91 21.78 -8.41
C GLU A 116 22.49 22.38 -8.42
N ASP A 117 22.25 23.36 -9.30
CA ASP A 117 20.94 23.98 -9.54
C ASP A 117 20.67 24.04 -11.05
N SER A 118 19.87 23.09 -11.56
CA SER A 118 19.49 23.08 -12.98
C SER A 118 18.27 23.98 -13.24
N PRO A 119 18.35 24.94 -14.18
CA PRO A 119 17.19 25.74 -14.58
C PRO A 119 16.16 24.93 -15.39
N TYR A 120 16.52 23.72 -15.82
CA TYR A 120 15.69 22.86 -16.64
C TYR A 120 14.83 21.90 -15.82
N LEU A 121 15.09 21.78 -14.50
CA LEU A 121 14.37 20.87 -13.61
C LEU A 121 13.17 21.59 -12.98
N LEU A 122 11.96 21.29 -13.44
CA LEU A 122 10.72 21.74 -12.82
C LEU A 122 10.14 20.61 -11.99
N LEU A 123 10.24 20.71 -10.67
CA LEU A 123 9.62 19.74 -9.77
C LEU A 123 8.10 19.77 -9.95
N THR A 124 7.52 18.63 -10.32
CA THR A 124 6.07 18.45 -10.49
C THR A 124 5.41 17.96 -9.21
N ILE A 125 6.19 17.48 -8.24
CA ILE A 125 5.69 16.97 -6.97
C ILE A 125 5.74 18.06 -5.90
N ALA A 126 4.56 18.44 -5.41
CA ALA A 126 4.42 19.06 -4.09
C ALA A 126 5.03 18.11 -3.03
N PRO A 127 5.77 18.63 -2.03
CA PRO A 127 6.71 17.85 -1.23
C PRO A 127 6.08 16.63 -0.54
N GLN A 128 6.66 15.44 -0.81
CA GLN A 128 6.44 14.12 -0.18
C GLN A 128 5.00 13.58 -0.27
N PRO A 129 4.77 12.25 -0.35
CA PRO A 129 3.52 11.74 0.18
C PRO A 129 3.52 12.15 1.65
N GLU A 130 2.59 13.04 2.04
CA GLU A 130 2.39 13.38 3.44
C GLU A 130 2.39 12.08 4.23
N ALA A 131 3.19 12.03 5.31
CA ALA A 131 3.11 10.94 6.28
C ALA A 131 1.62 10.69 6.53
N GLU A 132 1.17 9.45 6.34
CA GLU A 132 -0.25 9.14 6.38
C GLU A 132 -0.85 9.72 7.65
N ASP A 133 -1.86 10.58 7.54
CA ASP A 133 -2.50 11.18 8.70
C ASP A 133 -3.14 10.06 9.54
N MET A 134 -2.52 9.70 10.66
CA MET A 134 -2.98 8.61 11.54
C MET A 134 -4.08 9.06 12.51
N GLY A 135 -4.66 10.24 12.29
CA GLY A 135 -5.67 10.87 13.14
C GLY A 135 -5.09 11.39 14.45
N GLU A 136 -5.99 11.72 15.38
CA GLU A 136 -5.59 12.15 16.71
C GLU A 136 -4.84 11.02 17.47
N PRO A 137 -3.79 11.35 18.24
CA PRO A 137 -3.08 10.37 19.04
C PRO A 137 -4.02 9.61 19.99
N LEU A 138 -3.92 8.29 19.99
CA LEU A 138 -4.66 7.44 20.91
C LEU A 138 -4.15 7.65 22.35
N PRO A 139 -5.00 7.47 23.37
CA PRO A 139 -4.55 7.48 24.75
C PRO A 139 -3.56 6.34 25.00
N SER A 140 -2.57 6.57 25.87
CA SER A 140 -1.62 5.52 26.24
C SER A 140 -2.33 4.42 27.05
N ALA A 141 -1.91 3.17 26.85
CA ALA A 141 -2.46 2.02 27.57
C ALA A 141 -2.33 2.14 29.10
N GLU A 142 -1.34 2.88 29.62
CA GLU A 142 -1.16 3.14 31.05
C GLU A 142 -2.12 4.21 31.59
N SER A 143 -2.46 5.19 30.75
CA SER A 143 -3.35 6.31 31.12
C SER A 143 -4.84 5.98 31.00
N SER A 144 -5.18 5.00 30.16
CA SER A 144 -6.54 4.55 29.92
C SER A 144 -6.71 3.16 30.53
N SER A 145 -7.53 3.05 31.58
CA SER A 145 -7.99 1.76 32.07
C SER A 145 -9.41 1.52 31.57
N PHE A 146 -9.58 0.74 30.50
CA PHE A 146 -10.90 0.27 30.10
C PHE A 146 -11.59 -0.41 31.29
N THR A 147 -12.77 0.09 31.66
CA THR A 147 -13.54 -0.38 32.83
C THR A 147 -14.70 -1.29 32.45
N GLY A 148 -14.88 -1.59 31.16
CA GLY A 148 -15.95 -2.45 30.67
C GLY A 148 -15.62 -3.95 30.79
N GLU A 149 -16.59 -4.79 30.45
CA GLU A 149 -16.36 -6.23 30.34
C GLU A 149 -15.56 -6.53 29.07
N LYS A 150 -14.49 -7.32 29.21
CA LYS A 150 -13.64 -7.73 28.10
C LYS A 150 -14.36 -8.78 27.25
N ILE A 151 -14.51 -8.52 25.96
CA ILE A 151 -15.17 -9.43 25.01
C ILE A 151 -14.11 -10.32 24.36
N ILE A 152 -14.18 -11.62 24.61
CA ILE A 152 -13.28 -12.60 23.98
C ILE A 152 -13.87 -13.02 22.64
N LEU A 153 -13.19 -12.69 21.56
CA LEU A 153 -13.58 -13.08 20.21
C LEU A 153 -12.96 -14.44 19.83
N PRO A 154 -13.68 -15.29 19.08
CA PRO A 154 -13.13 -16.56 18.61
C PRO A 154 -11.87 -16.34 17.76
N SER A 155 -10.80 -17.10 18.02
CA SER A 155 -9.53 -16.98 17.30
C SER A 155 -9.22 -18.17 16.38
N GLU A 156 -9.90 -19.30 16.57
CA GLU A 156 -9.55 -20.56 15.90
C GLU A 156 -9.90 -20.56 14.41
N PRO A 157 -8.97 -20.98 13.52
CA PRO A 157 -9.27 -21.18 12.10
C PRO A 157 -10.41 -22.17 11.89
N ARG A 158 -11.41 -21.78 11.11
CA ARG A 158 -12.59 -22.62 10.85
C ARG A 158 -13.14 -22.44 9.44
N ALA A 159 -13.94 -23.40 9.00
CA ALA A 159 -14.73 -23.28 7.78
C ALA A 159 -16.10 -22.67 8.11
N VAL A 160 -16.49 -21.63 7.38
CA VAL A 160 -17.71 -20.85 7.65
C VAL A 160 -18.51 -20.70 6.36
N THR A 161 -19.81 -20.97 6.40
CA THR A 161 -20.74 -20.69 5.28
C THR A 161 -21.18 -19.23 5.27
N GLU A 162 -21.86 -18.79 4.21
CA GLU A 162 -22.35 -17.42 4.13
C GLU A 162 -23.43 -17.16 5.19
N GLU A 163 -24.31 -18.12 5.46
CA GLU A 163 -25.35 -18.02 6.49
C GLU A 163 -24.74 -17.90 7.89
N GLN A 164 -23.67 -18.65 8.17
CA GLN A 164 -22.95 -18.55 9.45
C GLN A 164 -22.24 -17.20 9.60
N VAL A 165 -21.77 -16.61 8.48
CA VAL A 165 -21.24 -15.25 8.47
C VAL A 165 -22.34 -14.22 8.74
N GLU A 166 -23.54 -14.40 8.20
CA GLU A 166 -24.65 -13.49 8.52
C GLU A 166 -25.02 -13.55 10.01
N SER A 167 -25.05 -14.75 10.61
CA SER A 167 -25.28 -14.91 12.04
C SER A 167 -24.20 -14.25 12.88
N LEU A 168 -22.91 -14.48 12.61
CA LEU A 168 -21.82 -13.92 13.42
C LEU A 168 -21.82 -12.38 13.41
N ILE A 169 -22.17 -11.75 12.28
CA ILE A 169 -22.26 -10.30 12.17
C ILE A 169 -23.35 -9.75 13.09
N ARG A 170 -24.53 -10.39 13.09
CA ARG A 170 -25.67 -9.96 13.92
C ARG A 170 -25.40 -10.23 15.40
N ASP A 171 -24.90 -11.42 15.73
CA ASP A 171 -24.65 -11.84 17.11
C ASP A 171 -23.56 -11.01 17.77
N GLY A 172 -22.50 -10.68 17.02
CA GLY A 172 -21.42 -9.80 17.48
C GLY A 172 -21.72 -8.32 17.34
N ASN A 173 -22.89 -7.93 16.81
CA ASN A 173 -23.26 -6.55 16.51
C ASN A 173 -22.19 -5.79 15.68
N PHE A 174 -21.51 -6.51 14.78
CA PHE A 174 -20.48 -5.93 13.91
C PHE A 174 -21.14 -5.11 12.80
N TYR A 175 -20.51 -4.00 12.43
CA TYR A 175 -20.96 -3.24 11.28
C TYR A 175 -20.70 -4.01 9.98
N ASP A 176 -21.72 -4.11 9.13
CA ASP A 176 -21.60 -4.47 7.73
C ASP A 176 -22.62 -3.67 6.94
N VAL A 177 -22.19 -2.95 5.91
CA VAL A 177 -23.02 -2.00 5.16
C VAL A 177 -24.30 -2.63 4.59
N ARG A 178 -24.31 -3.95 4.35
CA ARG A 178 -25.47 -4.68 3.82
C ARG A 178 -26.18 -5.50 4.88
N LEU A 179 -25.44 -6.25 5.68
CA LEU A 179 -26.00 -7.28 6.55
C LEU A 179 -26.42 -6.71 7.91
N ASN A 180 -25.68 -5.73 8.42
CA ASN A 180 -25.94 -5.06 9.69
C ASN A 180 -25.50 -3.59 9.66
N PRO A 181 -26.21 -2.71 8.92
CA PRO A 181 -25.80 -1.31 8.72
C PRO A 181 -25.91 -0.44 9.98
N GLN A 182 -26.48 -0.96 11.06
CA GLN A 182 -26.57 -0.31 12.37
C GLN A 182 -25.65 -0.96 13.41
N GLY A 183 -24.83 -1.94 13.00
CA GLY A 183 -23.82 -2.54 13.87
C GLY A 183 -22.84 -1.49 14.36
N ASN A 184 -22.44 -1.60 15.62
CA ASN A 184 -21.60 -0.60 16.30
C ASN A 184 -20.78 -1.24 17.42
N PHE A 185 -20.14 -2.36 17.13
CA PHE A 185 -19.19 -2.98 18.05
C PHE A 185 -18.19 -1.92 18.56
N ALA A 186 -18.04 -1.81 19.87
CA ALA A 186 -17.24 -0.76 20.50
C ALA A 186 -15.85 -1.29 20.85
N ASN A 187 -14.80 -0.68 20.28
CA ASN A 187 -13.42 -0.91 20.69
C ASN A 187 -12.97 0.11 21.74
N ALA A 188 -11.93 -0.25 22.48
CA ALA A 188 -11.21 0.66 23.37
C ALA A 188 -9.73 0.71 22.95
N LEU A 189 -9.47 1.40 21.84
CA LEU A 189 -8.14 1.49 21.23
C LEU A 189 -7.21 2.39 22.06
N THR A 190 -6.02 1.88 22.35
CA THR A 190 -4.95 2.57 23.07
C THR A 190 -3.63 2.41 22.34
N ASP A 191 -2.77 3.42 22.46
CA ASP A 191 -1.42 3.35 21.90
C ASP A 191 -0.52 2.48 22.78
N SER A 192 0.26 1.61 22.13
CA SER A 192 1.29 0.81 22.78
C SER A 192 2.59 1.59 23.00
N GLY A 193 2.73 2.76 22.38
CA GLY A 193 3.91 3.63 22.51
C GLY A 193 5.11 3.21 21.65
N ASP A 194 4.91 2.29 20.70
CA ASP A 194 5.94 1.79 19.78
C ASP A 194 5.77 2.29 18.34
N GLU A 195 4.73 3.10 18.07
CA GLU A 195 4.29 3.54 16.73
C GLU A 195 3.92 2.41 15.74
N LEU A 196 4.01 1.15 16.17
CA LEU A 196 3.83 -0.05 15.35
C LEU A 196 2.53 -0.77 15.67
N THR A 197 2.04 -0.66 16.90
CA THR A 197 0.92 -1.46 17.41
C THR A 197 -0.13 -0.60 18.11
N VAL A 198 -1.35 -1.16 18.18
CA VAL A 198 -2.50 -0.59 18.90
C VAL A 198 -3.12 -1.71 19.72
N LEU A 199 -3.36 -1.46 21.00
CA LEU A 199 -4.06 -2.37 21.90
C LEU A 199 -5.54 -2.00 21.93
N ASP A 200 -6.41 -2.93 21.56
CA ASP A 200 -7.83 -2.85 21.88
C ASP A 200 -8.06 -3.43 23.27
N GLN A 201 -8.26 -2.59 24.28
CA GLN A 201 -8.49 -3.04 25.65
C GLN A 201 -9.84 -3.77 25.82
N GLY A 202 -10.81 -3.50 24.95
CA GLY A 202 -12.13 -4.13 24.97
C GLY A 202 -12.08 -5.62 24.61
N THR A 203 -11.17 -5.99 23.70
CA THR A 203 -10.96 -7.39 23.28
C THR A 203 -9.67 -7.99 23.84
N GLY A 204 -8.73 -7.15 24.27
CA GLY A 204 -7.34 -7.48 24.62
C GLY A 204 -6.53 -8.01 23.46
N LEU A 205 -6.86 -7.57 22.24
CA LEU A 205 -6.10 -7.87 21.06
C LEU A 205 -5.11 -6.74 20.80
N LEU A 206 -3.86 -7.12 20.57
CA LEU A 206 -2.84 -6.22 20.05
C LEU A 206 -2.83 -6.34 18.52
N TRP A 207 -2.93 -5.21 17.85
CA TRP A 207 -3.03 -5.12 16.39
C TRP A 207 -1.82 -4.40 15.81
N GLN A 208 -1.41 -4.79 14.62
CA GLN A 208 -0.46 -3.97 13.85
C GLN A 208 -1.16 -2.71 13.29
N ARG A 209 -0.47 -1.56 13.33
CA ARG A 209 -0.90 -0.30 12.71
C ARG A 209 -0.80 -0.31 11.19
N ALA A 210 0.24 -0.95 10.67
CA ALA A 210 0.39 -1.31 9.26
C ALA A 210 0.34 -2.83 9.13
N GLY A 211 -0.02 -3.34 7.95
CA GLY A 211 -0.15 -4.76 7.71
C GLY A 211 0.88 -5.34 6.74
N ILE A 212 0.71 -6.61 6.41
CA ILE A 212 1.42 -7.28 5.33
C ILE A 212 0.77 -6.93 3.99
N ASP A 213 1.62 -6.65 3.00
CA ASP A 213 1.23 -6.33 1.64
C ASP A 213 0.53 -7.49 0.91
N LEU A 214 -0.16 -7.15 -0.18
CA LEU A 214 -0.88 -8.05 -1.08
C LEU A 214 0.00 -9.22 -1.50
N CYS A 215 -0.42 -10.43 -1.14
CA CYS A 215 0.18 -11.65 -1.63
C CYS A 215 -0.83 -12.79 -1.56
N SER A 216 -0.49 -13.94 -2.16
CA SER A 216 -1.34 -15.12 -2.05
C SER A 216 -1.36 -15.67 -0.62
N ILE A 217 -2.39 -16.44 -0.28
CA ILE A 217 -2.54 -17.04 1.05
C ILE A 217 -1.35 -17.92 1.46
N ARG A 218 -0.63 -18.52 0.49
CA ARG A 218 0.56 -19.32 0.76
C ARG A 218 1.72 -18.43 1.21
N THR A 219 2.02 -17.38 0.44
CA THR A 219 3.07 -16.41 0.76
C THR A 219 2.77 -15.67 2.06
N MET A 220 1.49 -15.38 2.32
CA MET A 220 1.05 -14.75 3.56
C MET A 220 1.48 -15.55 4.79
N LYS A 221 1.35 -16.89 4.76
CA LYS A 221 1.78 -17.76 5.86
C LYS A 221 3.29 -17.68 6.10
N THR A 222 4.08 -17.71 5.03
CA THR A 222 5.54 -17.57 5.12
C THR A 222 5.94 -16.21 5.71
N ARG A 223 5.30 -15.12 5.27
CA ARG A 223 5.57 -13.77 5.81
C ARG A 223 5.23 -13.65 7.30
N ILE A 224 4.17 -14.32 7.77
CA ILE A 224 3.82 -14.37 9.19
C ILE A 224 4.91 -15.13 9.99
N GLU A 225 5.39 -16.25 9.48
CA GLU A 225 6.48 -17.03 10.11
C GLU A 225 7.79 -16.24 10.19
N GLU A 226 8.15 -15.51 9.13
CA GLU A 226 9.33 -14.63 9.09
C GLU A 226 9.18 -13.47 10.08
N LEU A 227 8.02 -12.82 10.12
CA LEU A 227 7.71 -11.71 11.02
C LEU A 227 7.80 -12.16 12.49
N ASN A 228 7.26 -13.34 12.80
CA ASN A 228 7.36 -13.94 14.12
C ASN A 228 8.79 -14.33 14.46
N SER A 229 9.56 -14.88 13.52
CA SER A 229 10.97 -15.22 13.76
C SER A 229 11.81 -13.97 14.04
N ALA A 230 11.47 -12.84 13.43
CA ALA A 230 12.13 -11.55 13.64
C ALA A 230 11.74 -10.84 14.95
N GLY A 231 10.68 -11.28 15.64
CA GLY A 231 10.24 -10.68 16.90
C GLY A 231 9.61 -9.29 16.73
N PHE A 232 8.74 -9.11 15.72
CA PHE A 232 8.09 -7.82 15.45
C PHE A 232 7.41 -7.24 16.70
N ALA A 233 7.72 -5.98 17.00
CA ALA A 233 7.30 -5.28 18.22
C ALA A 233 7.60 -6.05 19.53
N GLY A 234 8.64 -6.89 19.53
CA GLY A 234 9.03 -7.72 20.68
C GLY A 234 8.27 -9.03 20.82
N PHE A 235 7.47 -9.42 19.81
CA PHE A 235 6.55 -10.55 19.89
C PHE A 235 6.72 -11.56 18.75
N HIS A 236 6.39 -12.82 19.02
CA HIS A 236 6.69 -13.98 18.16
C HIS A 236 5.45 -14.83 17.84
N ASP A 237 4.24 -14.37 18.19
CA ASP A 237 2.98 -15.11 18.13
C ASP A 237 1.88 -14.35 17.36
N TRP A 238 2.28 -13.50 16.42
CA TRP A 238 1.38 -12.80 15.50
C TRP A 238 0.67 -13.80 14.59
N ARG A 239 -0.63 -13.57 14.36
CA ARG A 239 -1.46 -14.41 13.51
C ARG A 239 -2.46 -13.61 12.70
N MET A 240 -3.00 -14.26 11.69
CA MET A 240 -4.14 -13.76 10.94
C MET A 240 -5.39 -13.73 11.85
N PRO A 241 -6.21 -12.66 11.78
CA PRO A 241 -7.42 -12.55 12.60
C PRO A 241 -8.51 -13.51 12.15
N SER A 242 -9.42 -13.85 13.04
CA SER A 242 -10.70 -14.47 12.66
C SER A 242 -11.65 -13.46 12.00
N PRO A 243 -12.76 -13.90 11.39
CA PRO A 243 -13.80 -13.01 10.90
C PRO A 243 -14.31 -12.04 11.98
N GLU A 244 -14.59 -12.53 13.19
CA GLU A 244 -15.05 -11.73 14.30
C GLU A 244 -14.03 -10.66 14.71
N GLU A 245 -12.75 -11.04 14.84
CA GLU A 245 -11.68 -10.12 15.20
C GLU A 245 -11.43 -9.06 14.10
N ALA A 246 -11.48 -9.45 12.83
CA ALA A 246 -11.30 -8.51 11.74
C ALA A 246 -12.49 -7.54 11.60
N MET A 247 -13.71 -8.05 11.80
CA MET A 247 -14.95 -7.26 11.79
C MET A 247 -15.11 -6.38 13.02
N SER A 248 -14.48 -6.72 14.16
CA SER A 248 -14.52 -5.88 15.36
C SER A 248 -13.82 -4.55 15.19
N LEU A 249 -12.94 -4.38 14.19
CA LEU A 249 -12.32 -3.10 13.83
C LEU A 249 -13.17 -2.24 12.88
N MET A 250 -14.25 -2.79 12.33
CA MET A 250 -15.03 -2.13 11.28
C MET A 250 -15.87 -0.98 11.84
N GLU A 251 -15.66 0.22 11.32
CA GLU A 251 -16.39 1.41 11.74
C GLU A 251 -17.61 1.69 10.83
N PRO A 252 -18.75 2.16 11.38
CA PRO A 252 -19.93 2.47 10.57
C PRO A 252 -19.75 3.60 9.56
N THR A 253 -18.79 4.49 9.82
CA THR A 253 -18.52 5.67 8.99
C THR A 253 -17.09 5.59 8.46
N ALA A 254 -16.93 5.81 7.15
CA ALA A 254 -15.61 5.94 6.56
C ALA A 254 -14.90 7.20 7.07
N ASN A 255 -13.63 7.05 7.44
CA ASN A 255 -12.77 8.15 7.84
C ASN A 255 -12.30 9.01 6.64
N ALA A 256 -11.47 10.03 6.87
CA ALA A 256 -10.93 10.91 5.81
C ALA A 256 -10.10 10.17 4.75
N LYS A 257 -9.64 8.95 5.04
CA LYS A 257 -8.91 8.06 4.12
C LYS A 257 -9.86 7.21 3.25
N GLY A 258 -11.16 7.34 3.45
CA GLY A 258 -12.18 6.50 2.79
C GLY A 258 -12.27 5.08 3.36
N MET A 259 -11.75 4.83 4.56
CA MET A 259 -11.77 3.51 5.20
C MET A 259 -12.76 3.48 6.36
N HIS A 260 -13.56 2.43 6.45
CA HIS A 260 -14.39 2.05 7.60
C HIS A 260 -13.51 1.47 8.73
N LEU A 261 -12.55 2.26 9.19
CA LEU A 261 -11.58 1.94 10.23
C LEU A 261 -11.31 3.18 11.06
N HIS A 262 -10.89 2.98 12.30
CA HIS A 262 -10.27 4.06 13.07
C HIS A 262 -9.02 4.60 12.33
N PRO A 263 -8.81 5.94 12.23
CA PRO A 263 -7.69 6.54 11.51
C PRO A 263 -6.30 6.09 11.96
N CYS A 264 -6.16 5.56 13.18
CA CYS A 264 -4.90 5.03 13.72
C CYS A 264 -4.34 3.82 12.96
N PHE A 265 -5.12 3.26 12.05
CA PHE A 265 -4.74 2.17 11.17
C PHE A 265 -4.42 2.69 9.77
N SER A 266 -3.39 2.10 9.14
CA SER A 266 -2.99 2.48 7.78
C SER A 266 -4.04 2.05 6.75
N LYS A 267 -4.30 2.92 5.76
CA LYS A 267 -5.16 2.67 4.58
C LYS A 267 -4.55 1.71 3.57
N GLU A 268 -3.27 1.35 3.73
CA GLU A 268 -2.55 0.50 2.78
C GLU A 268 -3.07 -0.94 2.71
N GLN A 269 -3.90 -1.35 3.68
CA GLN A 269 -4.59 -2.64 3.70
C GLN A 269 -6.11 -2.41 3.66
N PRO A 270 -6.67 -2.07 2.48
CA PRO A 270 -8.09 -1.74 2.34
C PRO A 270 -9.01 -2.94 2.59
N PHE A 271 -8.50 -4.16 2.39
CA PHE A 271 -9.17 -5.41 2.77
C PHE A 271 -8.14 -6.40 3.27
N ILE A 272 -8.49 -7.25 4.22
CA ILE A 272 -7.56 -8.22 4.81
C ILE A 272 -8.09 -9.65 4.75
N PHE A 273 -7.19 -10.62 4.64
CA PHE A 273 -7.52 -12.01 4.90
C PHE A 273 -7.98 -12.20 6.34
N THR A 274 -8.90 -13.14 6.52
CA THR A 274 -9.18 -13.77 7.80
C THR A 274 -8.67 -15.21 7.79
N ASN A 275 -8.51 -15.80 8.97
CA ASN A 275 -8.10 -17.19 9.12
C ASN A 275 -9.20 -18.21 8.75
N ALA A 276 -10.38 -17.73 8.35
CA ALA A 276 -11.51 -18.58 8.01
C ALA A 276 -11.54 -18.94 6.52
N ARG A 277 -11.89 -20.20 6.26
CA ARG A 277 -12.18 -20.70 4.90
C ARG A 277 -13.67 -20.61 4.64
N ARG A 278 -14.05 -20.37 3.39
CA ARG A 278 -15.43 -20.54 2.95
C ARG A 278 -15.69 -21.97 2.53
N THR A 279 -16.84 -22.51 2.91
CA THR A 279 -17.37 -23.78 2.41
C THR A 279 -18.27 -23.51 1.19
N PRO A 280 -18.13 -24.25 0.06
CA PRO A 280 -17.21 -25.36 -0.18
C PRO A 280 -15.78 -24.91 -0.54
N THR A 281 -15.61 -23.68 -1.05
CA THR A 281 -14.30 -23.16 -1.49
C THR A 281 -14.18 -21.66 -1.23
N GLY A 282 -12.93 -21.21 -1.07
CA GLY A 282 -12.55 -19.81 -0.89
C GLY A 282 -12.05 -19.47 0.51
N TYR A 283 -11.76 -18.19 0.70
CA TYR A 283 -11.33 -17.56 1.94
C TYR A 283 -12.19 -16.33 2.23
N TRP A 284 -12.38 -16.04 3.50
CA TRP A 284 -13.10 -14.86 3.95
C TRP A 284 -12.16 -13.67 4.13
N PHE A 285 -12.63 -12.50 3.73
CA PHE A 285 -11.93 -11.23 3.76
C PHE A 285 -12.82 -10.16 4.38
N VAL A 286 -12.22 -9.25 5.12
CA VAL A 286 -12.91 -8.04 5.60
C VAL A 286 -12.42 -6.86 4.77
N ASP A 287 -13.34 -6.18 4.08
CA ASP A 287 -13.10 -5.01 3.23
C ASP A 287 -13.49 -3.73 3.98
N TYR A 288 -12.49 -3.03 4.47
CA TYR A 288 -12.63 -1.75 5.17
C TYR A 288 -12.90 -0.60 4.20
N ALA A 289 -12.51 -0.69 2.92
CA ALA A 289 -12.86 0.33 1.95
C ALA A 289 -14.36 0.31 1.60
N GLN A 290 -14.97 -0.88 1.65
CA GLN A 290 -16.38 -1.09 1.31
C GLN A 290 -17.29 -1.34 2.52
N GLY A 291 -16.73 -1.43 3.72
CA GLY A 291 -17.50 -1.62 4.95
C GLY A 291 -18.20 -2.99 5.03
N ARG A 292 -17.58 -4.06 4.53
CA ARG A 292 -18.22 -5.39 4.44
C ARG A 292 -17.27 -6.57 4.54
N ILE A 293 -17.83 -7.73 4.92
CA ILE A 293 -17.16 -9.02 4.73
C ILE A 293 -17.50 -9.63 3.37
N TYR A 294 -16.55 -10.30 2.74
CA TYR A 294 -16.75 -11.00 1.46
C TYR A 294 -15.81 -12.20 1.32
N TRP A 295 -15.99 -13.02 0.28
CA TRP A 295 -15.13 -14.18 0.03
C TRP A 295 -14.58 -14.21 -1.40
N SER A 296 -13.41 -14.83 -1.57
CA SER A 296 -12.76 -15.03 -2.87
C SER A 296 -11.82 -16.25 -2.85
N SER A 297 -11.18 -16.58 -3.98
CA SER A 297 -10.30 -17.77 -4.14
C SER A 297 -9.02 -17.70 -3.30
N GLY A 298 -8.56 -16.50 -2.91
CA GLY A 298 -7.38 -16.28 -2.08
C GLY A 298 -6.02 -16.55 -2.73
N THR A 299 -6.00 -16.84 -4.04
CA THR A 299 -4.77 -17.13 -4.79
C THR A 299 -4.32 -15.97 -5.66
N VAL A 300 -5.17 -15.44 -6.56
CA VAL A 300 -4.81 -14.34 -7.47
C VAL A 300 -5.96 -13.32 -7.52
N PRO A 301 -5.71 -12.04 -7.18
CA PRO A 301 -4.43 -11.44 -6.79
C PRO A 301 -3.98 -11.70 -5.32
N GLY A 302 -4.76 -12.47 -4.54
CA GLY A 302 -4.49 -12.71 -3.12
C GLY A 302 -5.17 -11.68 -2.23
N GLY A 303 -4.55 -11.31 -1.11
CA GLY A 303 -5.05 -10.31 -0.17
C GLY A 303 -3.98 -9.74 0.76
N PHE A 304 -4.31 -8.65 1.45
CA PHE A 304 -3.47 -8.08 2.50
C PHE A 304 -3.72 -8.79 3.83
N CYS A 305 -2.94 -8.49 4.85
CA CYS A 305 -3.25 -8.94 6.21
C CYS A 305 -2.89 -7.88 7.24
N ARG A 306 -3.68 -7.75 8.30
CA ARG A 306 -3.34 -6.99 9.50
C ARG A 306 -3.31 -7.99 10.63
N LEU A 307 -2.11 -8.27 11.16
CA LEU A 307 -1.98 -9.32 12.17
C LEU A 307 -2.48 -8.83 13.52
N CYS A 308 -2.98 -9.78 14.29
CA CYS A 308 -3.29 -9.60 15.69
C CYS A 308 -2.62 -10.68 16.53
N ARG A 309 -2.54 -10.41 17.83
CA ARG A 309 -2.23 -11.38 18.86
C ARG A 309 -3.10 -11.12 20.09
N ALA A 310 -3.33 -12.17 20.87
CA ALA A 310 -3.92 -11.99 22.20
C ALA A 310 -2.85 -11.51 23.17
N GLN A 311 -3.24 -10.63 24.08
CA GLN A 311 -2.48 -10.29 25.28
C GLN A 311 -2.68 -11.34 26.38
#